data_AF-A0A350WR22-F1
#
_entry.id   AF-A0A350WR22-F1
#
_cell.length_a   1.000
_cell.length_b   1.000
_cell.length_c   1.000
_cell.angle_alpha   90.00
_cell.angle_beta   90.00
_cell.angle_gamma   90.00
#
_symmetry.space_group_name_H-M   'P 1'
#
loop_
_entity.id
_entity.type
_entity.pdbx_description
1 polymer ?
#
loop_
_entity_poly.entity_id
_entity_poly.type
_entity_poly.pdbx_seq_one_letter_code
_entity_poly.pdbx_strand_id
1 'polypeptide(L)' 'NIAAETPNPRVTLDGTPVDTYFSPDDGVQAILVDILSEAQESIYFMAFSFTADPLGEVIRARARDGVTVA' A
#
# COMPACT_ATOMS: atom_id res chain seq x y z
N ASN A 1 13.32 13.40 12.04
CA ASN A 1 11.84 13.42 12.09
C ASN A 1 11.35 14.55 11.23
N ILE A 2 11.12 14.30 9.94
CA ILE A 2 10.25 15.15 9.14
C ILE A 2 8.86 14.58 9.38
N ALA A 3 7.94 15.39 9.90
CA ALA A 3 6.56 14.97 10.01
C ALA A 3 5.95 15.02 8.61
N ALA A 4 5.16 14.01 8.26
CA ALA A 4 4.32 14.03 7.06
C ALA A 4 3.42 15.28 7.11
N GLU A 5 3.54 16.17 6.13
CA GLU A 5 2.72 17.40 6.00
C GLU A 5 1.84 17.39 4.75
N THR A 6 1.47 16.21 4.25
CA THR A 6 0.60 16.06 3.09
C THR A 6 -0.73 16.79 3.31
N PRO A 7 -1.06 17.83 2.51
CA PRO A 7 -2.31 18.54 2.66
C PRO A 7 -3.50 17.63 2.31
N ASN A 8 -4.53 17.64 3.16
CA ASN A 8 -5.74 16.81 2.98
C ASN A 8 -5.42 15.31 2.81
N PRO A 9 -4.70 14.67 3.76
CA PRO A 9 -4.18 13.31 3.58
C PRO A 9 -5.28 12.24 3.55
N ARG A 10 -6.50 12.59 4.01
CA ARG A 10 -7.70 11.79 3.90
C ARG A 10 -8.88 12.68 3.55
N VAL A 11 -9.58 12.35 2.48
CA VAL A 11 -10.81 13.02 2.03
C VAL A 11 -11.89 12.00 1.69
N THR A 12 -13.13 12.46 1.56
CA THR A 12 -14.22 11.64 1.05
C THR A 12 -14.79 12.31 -0.19
N LEU A 13 -14.77 11.60 -1.32
CA LEU A 13 -15.30 12.06 -2.60
C LEU A 13 -16.50 11.19 -2.95
N ASP A 14 -17.70 11.79 -3.01
CA ASP A 14 -18.96 11.08 -3.31
C ASP A 14 -19.17 9.81 -2.47
N GLY A 15 -18.84 9.86 -1.18
CA GLY A 15 -18.93 8.73 -0.25
C GLY A 15 -17.76 7.74 -0.30
N THR A 16 -16.81 7.93 -1.21
CA THR A 16 -15.61 7.10 -1.35
C THR A 16 -14.45 7.70 -0.53
N PRO A 17 -13.87 6.96 0.44
CA PRO A 17 -12.68 7.42 1.15
C PRO A 17 -11.46 7.40 0.22
N VAL A 18 -10.68 8.47 0.24
CA VAL A 18 -9.43 8.60 -0.53
C VAL A 18 -8.33 9.07 0.41
N ASP A 19 -7.26 8.29 0.48
CA ASP A 19 -6.04 8.64 1.20
C ASP A 19 -4.95 9.09 0.22
N THR A 20 -4.22 10.15 0.56
CA THR A 20 -3.16 10.75 -0.27
C THR A 20 -1.85 10.72 0.48
N TYR A 21 -0.78 10.25 -0.18
CA TYR A 21 0.55 10.13 0.40
C TYR A 21 1.63 10.60 -0.60
N PHE A 22 2.68 11.26 -0.09
CA PHE A 22 3.84 11.72 -0.87
C PHE A 22 5.15 11.13 -0.34
N SER A 23 5.95 10.58 -1.26
CA SER A 23 7.31 10.12 -0.97
C SER A 23 8.33 11.25 -1.14
N PRO A 24 9.41 11.27 -0.33
CA PRO A 24 9.75 10.27 0.68
C PRO A 24 9.08 10.51 2.06
N ASP A 25 8.52 11.70 2.29
CA ASP A 25 8.16 12.21 3.62
C ASP A 25 7.15 11.34 4.36
N ASP A 26 6.16 10.78 3.68
CA ASP A 26 5.10 10.00 4.31
C ASP A 26 5.49 8.53 4.57
N GLY A 27 6.67 8.10 4.11
CA GLY A 27 7.08 6.71 4.25
C GLY A 27 6.18 5.74 3.47
N VAL A 28 5.77 6.11 2.25
CA VAL A 28 4.79 5.39 1.41
C VAL A 28 5.06 3.88 1.29
N GLN A 29 6.32 3.45 1.25
CA GLN A 29 6.63 2.02 1.20
C GLN A 29 6.13 1.26 2.43
N ALA A 30 6.28 1.81 3.64
CA ALA A 30 5.78 1.18 4.85
C ALA A 30 4.25 1.09 4.83
N ILE A 31 3.58 2.17 4.39
CA ILE A 31 2.12 2.22 4.24
C ILE A 31 1.64 1.14 3.24
N LEU A 32 2.32 0.98 2.10
CA LEU A 32 1.97 -0.07 1.13
C LEU A 32 2.17 -1.47 1.72
N VAL A 33 3.23 -1.70 2.51
CA VAL A 33 3.43 -2.98 3.22
C VAL A 33 2.26 -3.24 4.17
N ASP A 34 1.83 -2.25 4.93
CA ASP A 34 0.72 -2.38 5.89
C ASP A 34 -0.59 -2.72 5.15
N ILE A 35 -0.94 -1.98 4.10
CA ILE A 35 -2.14 -2.23 3.27
C ILE A 35 -2.13 -3.65 2.69
N LEU A 36 -0.99 -4.08 2.13
CA LEU A 36 -0.86 -5.43 1.55
C LEU A 36 -0.95 -6.51 2.63
N SER A 37 -0.47 -6.24 3.85
CA SER A 37 -0.52 -7.18 4.96
C SER A 37 -1.96 -7.44 5.43
N GLU A 38 -2.87 -6.49 5.26
CA GLU A 38 -4.28 -6.61 5.66
C GLU A 38 -5.15 -7.39 4.65
N ALA A 39 -4.63 -7.71 3.46
CA ALA A 39 -5.37 -8.44 2.44
C ALA A 39 -5.78 -9.84 2.90
N GLN A 40 -7.07 -10.17 2.75
CA GLN A 40 -7.67 -11.45 3.20
C GLN A 40 -8.05 -12.37 2.04
N GLU A 41 -8.43 -11.84 0.89
CA GLU A 41 -8.99 -12.63 -0.22
C GLU A 41 -8.14 -12.54 -1.48
N SER A 42 -7.80 -11.33 -1.92
CA SER A 42 -7.04 -11.11 -3.15
C SER A 42 -6.16 -9.86 -3.14
N ILE A 43 -5.11 -9.87 -3.96
CA ILE A 43 -4.25 -8.75 -4.30
C ILE A 43 -4.12 -8.72 -5.83
N TYR A 44 -4.77 -7.74 -6.45
CA TYR A 44 -4.63 -7.43 -7.87
C TYR A 44 -3.79 -6.17 -8.02
N PHE A 45 -2.68 -6.23 -8.75
CA PHE A 45 -1.79 -5.08 -8.87
C PHE A 45 -1.17 -4.94 -10.26
N MET A 46 -0.87 -3.70 -10.62
CA MET A 46 -0.14 -3.36 -11.83
C MET A 46 1.02 -2.45 -11.46
N ALA A 47 2.21 -2.78 -11.94
CA ALA A 47 3.40 -2.00 -11.71
C ALA A 47 4.18 -1.85 -13.02
N PHE A 48 4.74 -0.66 -13.25
CA PHE A 48 5.70 -0.49 -14.34
C PHE A 48 7.03 -1.20 -14.03
N SER A 49 7.52 -1.06 -12.79
CA SER A 49 8.70 -1.76 -12.29
C SER A 49 8.42 -2.30 -10.90
N PHE A 50 8.74 -3.57 -10.66
CA PHE A 50 8.50 -4.26 -9.39
C PHE A 50 9.82 -4.79 -8.84
N THR A 51 10.50 -3.94 -8.07
CA THR A 51 11.87 -4.20 -7.56
C THR A 51 12.00 -3.94 -6.05
N ALA A 52 10.93 -3.54 -5.37
CA ALA A 52 10.95 -3.32 -3.93
C ALA A 52 10.80 -4.66 -3.18
N ASP A 53 11.91 -5.17 -2.64
CA ASP A 53 11.92 -6.42 -1.88
C ASP A 53 10.87 -6.47 -0.76
N PRO A 54 10.65 -5.41 0.06
CA PRO A 54 9.64 -5.45 1.12
C PRO A 54 8.21 -5.68 0.60
N LEU A 55 7.87 -5.11 -0.56
CA LEU A 55 6.56 -5.34 -1.19
C LEU A 55 6.45 -6.77 -1.74
N GLY A 56 7.53 -7.26 -2.35
CA GLY A 56 7.60 -8.66 -2.81
C GLY A 56 7.48 -9.66 -1.66
N GLU A 57 8.08 -9.38 -0.51
CA GLU A 57 8.02 -10.24 0.67
C GLU A 57 6.62 -10.34 1.26
N VAL A 58 5.92 -9.21 1.45
CA VAL A 58 4.55 -9.21 2.00
C VAL A 58 3.57 -9.89 1.03
N ILE A 59 3.66 -9.62 -0.27
CA ILE A 59 2.81 -10.27 -1.28
C ILE A 59 3.03 -11.79 -1.28
N ARG A 60 4.28 -12.25 -1.23
CA ARG A 60 4.59 -13.69 -1.11
C ARG A 60 4.09 -14.29 0.19
N ALA A 61 4.13 -13.55 1.30
CA ALA A 61 3.59 -14.01 2.58
C ALA A 61 2.07 -14.20 2.49
N ARG A 62 1.33 -13.22 1.97
CA ARG A 62 -0.12 -13.33 1.78
C ARG A 62 -0.48 -14.47 0.82
N ALA A 63 0.28 -14.66 -0.27
CA ALA A 63 0.09 -15.79 -1.16
C ALA A 63 0.23 -17.16 -0.45
N ARG A 64 1.20 -17.29 0.48
CA ARG A 64 1.36 -18.51 1.30
C ARG A 64 0.19 -18.72 2.27
N ASP A 65 -0.44 -17.63 2.71
CA ASP A 65 -1.61 -17.66 3.59
C ASP A 65 -2.93 -17.89 2.82
N GLY A 66 -2.87 -18.12 1.50
CA GLY A 66 -4.01 -18.47 0.67
C GLY A 66 -4.71 -17.28 0.00
N VAL A 67 -4.17 -16.06 0.13
CA VAL A 67 -4.65 -14.88 -0.58
C VAL A 67 -4.34 -15.04 -2.08
N THR A 68 -5.32 -14.80 -2.94
CA THR A 68 -5.12 -14.83 -4.40
C THR A 68 -4.25 -13.66 -4.83
N VAL A 69 -3.18 -13.91 -5.61
CA VAL A 69 -2.32 -12.85 -6.14
C VAL A 69 -2.33 -12.92 -7.66
N ALA A 70 -2.64 -11.81 -8.33
CA ALA A 70 -2.80 -11.74 -9.78
C ALA A 70 -2.37 -10.39 -10.39
#